data_AF-A0A4Z1BXJ1-F1
#
_entry.id   AF-A0A4Z1BXJ1-F1
#
_cell.length_a   1.000
_cell.length_b   1.000
_cell.length_c   1.000
_cell.angle_alpha   90.00
_cell.angle_beta   90.00
_cell.angle_gamma   90.00
#
_symmetry.space_group_name_H-M   'P 1'
#
loop_
_entity.id
_entity.type
_entity.pdbx_description
1 polymer ?
#
loop_
_entity_poly.entity_id
_entity_poly.type
_entity_poly.pdbx_seq_one_letter_code
_entity_poly.pdbx_strand_id
1 'polypeptide(L)'
;MNIISKILSIILIIIFSTLIAILFGICHNQISFSISNELFEKYFFFQFGTSEWNITNPRINAAIVGFLGTYWLGFYFGLIYSVIFLFLKTSNNLKYIFNSIVINFSFALIGSLLGYFIAILFFDLENVSFKVANRYY
;
A
#
# COMPACT_ATOMS: atom_id res chain seq x y z
N MET A 1 2.63 -32.55 -1.40
CA MET A 1 3.23 -31.87 -0.23
C MET A 1 2.65 -32.45 1.05
N ASN A 2 3.49 -32.68 2.06
CA ASN A 2 3.02 -33.03 3.39
C ASN A 2 2.36 -31.82 4.09
N ILE A 3 1.74 -32.03 5.25
CA ILE A 3 1.03 -30.99 5.98
C ILE A 3 1.94 -29.84 6.44
N ILE A 4 3.16 -30.17 6.88
CA ILE A 4 4.15 -29.19 7.36
C ILE A 4 4.54 -28.23 6.23
N SER A 5 4.86 -28.75 5.05
CA SER A 5 5.20 -27.92 3.88
C SER A 5 4.04 -27.02 3.47
N LYS A 6 2.78 -27.46 3.62
CA LYS A 6 1.61 -26.61 3.34
C LYS A 6 1.51 -25.45 4.33
N ILE A 7 1.67 -25.71 5.63
CA ILE A 7 1.63 -24.68 6.67
C ILE A 7 2.74 -23.65 6.45
N LEU A 8 3.97 -24.11 6.19
CA LEU A 8 5.09 -23.22 5.87
C LEU A 8 4.83 -22.37 4.64
N SER A 9 4.20 -22.94 3.60
CA SER A 9 3.83 -22.22 2.39
C SER A 9 2.80 -21.12 2.65
N ILE A 10 1.78 -21.40 3.48
CA ILE A 10 0.76 -20.42 3.89
C ILE A 10 1.41 -19.25 4.64
N ILE A 11 2.28 -19.54 5.61
CA ILE A 11 3.01 -18.52 6.37
C ILE A 11 3.84 -17.65 5.41
N LEU A 12 4.54 -18.28 4.47
CA LEU A 12 5.35 -17.58 3.48
C LEU A 12 4.51 -16.69 2.56
N ILE A 13 3.34 -17.17 2.10
CA ILE A 13 2.39 -16.39 1.30
C ILE A 13 1.91 -15.15 2.05
N ILE A 14 1.53 -15.30 3.32
CA ILE A 14 1.04 -14.19 4.15
C ILE A 14 2.14 -13.16 4.37
N ILE A 15 3.35 -13.58 4.75
CA ILE A 15 4.48 -12.69 4.96
C ILE A 15 4.81 -11.95 3.67
N PHE A 16 4.92 -12.67 2.55
CA PHE A 16 5.25 -12.08 1.25
C PHE A 16 4.19 -11.06 0.81
N SER A 17 2.91 -11.42 0.89
CA SER A 17 1.79 -10.50 0.57
C SER A 17 1.82 -9.25 1.46
N THR A 18 2.09 -9.40 2.75
CA THR A 18 2.20 -8.29 3.71
C THR A 18 3.35 -7.35 3.36
N LEU A 19 4.53 -7.90 3.07
CA LEU A 19 5.71 -7.11 2.70
C LEU A 19 5.49 -6.35 1.38
N ILE A 20 4.88 -6.99 0.38
CA ILE A 20 4.57 -6.33 -0.89
C ILE A 20 3.55 -5.19 -0.68
N ALA A 21 2.53 -5.38 0.15
CA ALA A 21 1.55 -4.33 0.45
C ALA A 21 2.19 -3.14 1.18
N ILE A 22 3.10 -3.40 2.12
CA ILE A 22 3.88 -2.38 2.80
C ILE A 22 4.69 -1.56 1.79
N LEU A 23 5.46 -2.24 0.92
CA LEU A 23 6.28 -1.58 -0.10
C LEU A 23 5.41 -0.73 -1.04
N PHE A 24 4.27 -1.28 -1.48
CA PHE A 24 3.29 -0.52 -2.25
C PHE A 24 2.83 0.73 -1.50
N GLY A 25 2.39 0.60 -0.24
CA GLY A 25 1.92 1.74 0.56
C GLY A 25 2.96 2.84 0.73
N ILE A 26 4.21 2.46 1.02
CA ILE A 26 5.35 3.39 1.12
C ILE A 26 5.54 4.14 -0.20
N CYS A 27 5.66 3.43 -1.32
CA CYS A 27 5.86 4.03 -2.64
C CYS A 27 4.66 4.89 -3.07
N HIS A 28 3.45 4.38 -2.86
CA HIS A 28 2.20 5.03 -3.22
C HIS A 28 2.02 6.37 -2.51
N ASN A 29 2.35 6.42 -1.22
CA ASN A 29 2.25 7.66 -0.47
C ASN A 29 3.33 8.68 -0.83
N GLN A 30 4.49 8.26 -1.35
CA GLN A 30 5.42 9.23 -1.93
C GLN A 30 4.85 9.91 -3.18
N ILE A 31 4.16 9.15 -4.02
CA ILE A 31 3.47 9.69 -5.20
C ILE A 31 2.35 10.64 -4.75
N SER A 32 1.49 10.17 -3.83
CA SER A 32 0.35 10.95 -3.33
C SER A 32 0.79 12.23 -2.62
N PHE A 33 1.86 12.19 -1.82
CA PHE A 33 2.43 13.37 -1.15
C PHE A 33 2.99 14.38 -2.16
N SER A 34 3.49 13.94 -3.32
CA SER A 34 3.88 14.87 -4.39
C SER A 34 2.70 15.55 -5.07
N ILE A 35 1.51 14.96 -5.03
CA ILE A 35 0.28 15.57 -5.58
C ILE A 35 -0.29 16.60 -4.59
N SER A 36 -0.33 16.28 -3.30
CA SER A 36 -0.82 17.18 -2.26
C SER A 36 -0.11 16.90 -0.93
N ASN A 37 0.87 17.73 -0.59
CA ASN A 37 1.52 17.71 0.72
C ASN A 37 0.55 18.15 1.82
N GLU A 38 -0.30 19.14 1.55
CA GLU A 38 -1.29 19.67 2.47
C GLU A 38 -2.26 18.60 2.98
N LEU A 39 -2.71 17.69 2.10
CA LEU A 39 -3.55 16.55 2.49
C LEU A 39 -2.88 15.69 3.56
N PHE A 40 -1.58 15.43 3.43
CA PHE A 40 -0.87 14.63 4.42
C PHE A 40 -0.65 15.39 5.72
N GLU A 41 -0.17 16.62 5.63
CA GLU A 41 0.17 17.44 6.79
C GLU A 41 -1.06 17.81 7.62
N LYS A 42 -2.21 18.08 6.99
CA LYS A 42 -3.45 18.49 7.68
C LYS A 42 -4.37 17.34 8.04
N TYR A 43 -4.28 16.20 7.37
CA TYR A 43 -5.21 15.09 7.58
C TYR A 43 -4.50 13.78 7.93
N PHE A 44 -3.72 13.22 7.01
CA PHE A 44 -3.25 11.85 7.22
C PHE A 44 -2.28 11.72 8.39
N PHE A 45 -1.39 12.67 8.64
CA PHE A 45 -0.50 12.60 9.80
C PHE A 45 -1.28 12.59 11.12
N PHE A 46 -2.36 13.37 11.23
CA PHE A 46 -3.24 13.35 12.40
C PHE A 46 -4.07 12.07 12.48
N GLN A 47 -4.67 11.64 11.37
CA GLN A 47 -5.52 10.45 11.31
C GLN A 47 -4.76 9.18 11.72
N PHE A 48 -3.49 9.08 11.35
CA PHE A 48 -2.61 7.97 11.73
C PHE A 48 -1.83 8.23 13.03
N GLY A 49 -2.05 9.39 13.67
CA GLY A 49 -1.39 9.78 14.92
C GLY A 49 0.11 10.09 14.81
N THR A 50 0.66 10.13 13.60
CA THR A 50 2.09 10.33 13.37
C THR A 50 2.54 11.79 13.47
N SER A 51 1.60 12.74 13.53
CA SER A 51 1.87 14.16 13.81
C SER A 51 2.58 14.37 15.17
N GLU A 52 2.34 13.48 16.13
CA GLU A 52 2.90 13.57 17.48
C GLU A 52 4.25 12.85 17.64
N TRP A 53 4.73 12.16 16.61
CA TRP A 53 5.91 11.28 16.69
C TRP A 53 7.25 12.01 16.53
N ASN A 54 7.24 13.35 16.50
CA ASN A 54 8.43 14.19 16.29
C ASN A 54 9.23 13.83 15.01
N ILE A 55 8.56 13.37 13.96
CA ILE A 55 9.19 13.06 12.67
C ILE A 55 9.42 14.37 11.91
N THR A 56 10.68 14.77 11.75
CA THR A 56 11.04 16.06 11.12
C THR A 56 10.91 16.07 9.61
N ASN A 57 11.02 14.91 8.96
CA ASN A 57 10.94 14.80 7.51
C ASN A 57 9.52 14.34 7.08
N PRO A 58 8.71 15.18 6.43
CA PRO A 58 7.34 14.83 6.06
C PRO A 58 7.27 13.71 5.01
N ARG A 59 8.29 13.54 4.16
CA ARG A 59 8.37 12.40 3.21
C ARG A 59 8.55 11.08 3.96
N ILE A 60 9.36 11.06 5.01
CA ILE A 60 9.50 9.88 5.90
C ILE A 60 8.18 9.62 6.62
N ASN A 61 7.52 10.67 7.11
CA ASN A 61 6.22 10.52 7.76
C ASN A 61 5.15 9.95 6.79
N ALA A 62 5.11 10.43 5.54
CA ALA A 62 4.24 9.88 4.51
C ALA A 62 4.52 8.40 4.20
N ALA A 63 5.78 7.97 4.23
CA ALA A 63 6.16 6.56 4.10
C ALA A 63 5.65 5.73 5.28
N ILE A 64 5.78 6.23 6.52
CA ILE A 64 5.26 5.58 7.72
C ILE A 64 3.74 5.44 7.65
N VAL A 65 3.02 6.51 7.28
CA VAL A 65 1.58 6.45 7.03
C VAL A 65 1.25 5.41 5.95
N GLY A 66 2.06 5.33 4.89
CA GLY A 66 1.91 4.32 3.84
C GLY A 66 2.02 2.91 4.39
N PHE A 67 3.04 2.64 5.21
CA PHE A 67 3.20 1.39 5.93
C PHE A 67 1.98 1.07 6.81
N LEU A 68 1.60 1.99 7.70
CA LEU A 68 0.48 1.82 8.65
C LEU A 68 -0.86 1.60 7.93
N GLY A 69 -1.04 2.26 6.79
CA GLY A 69 -2.24 2.17 5.98
C GLY A 69 -2.40 0.83 5.24
N THR A 70 -1.32 0.10 4.95
CA THR A 70 -1.40 -1.04 4.02
C THR A 70 -0.93 -2.39 4.57
N TYR A 71 -0.20 -2.46 5.70
CA TYR A 71 0.30 -3.75 6.21
C TYR A 71 -0.82 -4.75 6.49
N TRP A 72 -1.92 -4.31 7.10
CA TRP A 72 -3.06 -5.15 7.45
C TRP A 72 -3.82 -5.65 6.20
N LEU A 73 -3.84 -4.84 5.14
CA LEU A 73 -4.44 -5.23 3.86
C LEU A 73 -3.65 -6.36 3.20
N GLY A 74 -2.32 -6.28 3.21
CA GLY A 74 -1.46 -7.35 2.72
C GLY A 74 -1.61 -8.66 3.47
N PHE A 75 -1.85 -8.59 4.79
CA PHE A 75 -2.19 -9.75 5.61
C PHE A 75 -3.51 -10.41 5.17
N TYR A 76 -4.59 -9.63 5.00
CA TYR A 76 -5.88 -10.17 4.54
C TYR A 76 -5.80 -10.78 3.14
N PHE A 77 -5.12 -10.12 2.20
CA PHE A 77 -4.88 -10.72 0.89
C PHE A 77 -4.03 -12.00 0.98
N GLY A 78 -3.05 -12.03 1.87
CA GLY A 78 -2.24 -13.22 2.16
C GLY A 78 -3.10 -14.42 2.58
N LEU A 79 -4.12 -14.19 3.43
CA LEU A 79 -5.09 -15.22 3.81
C LEU A 79 -5.90 -15.71 2.60
N ILE A 80 -6.39 -14.79 1.75
CA ILE A 80 -7.15 -15.13 0.54
C ILE A 80 -6.29 -15.97 -0.42
N TYR A 81 -5.06 -15.53 -0.70
CA TYR A 81 -4.11 -16.27 -1.53
C TYR A 81 -3.77 -17.64 -0.94
N SER A 82 -3.69 -17.75 0.38
CA SER A 82 -3.45 -19.02 1.07
C SER A 82 -4.62 -19.99 0.91
N VAL A 83 -5.87 -19.50 0.96
CA VAL A 83 -7.04 -20.33 0.65
C VAL A 83 -6.97 -20.82 -0.79
N ILE A 84 -6.72 -19.93 -1.76
CA ILE A 84 -6.59 -20.30 -3.18
C ILE A 84 -5.47 -21.33 -3.38
N PHE A 85 -4.31 -21.13 -2.75
CA PHE A 85 -3.17 -22.05 -2.78
C PHE A 85 -3.54 -23.49 -2.42
N LEU A 86 -4.39 -23.68 -1.41
CA LEU A 86 -4.82 -25.01 -0.97
C LEU A 86 -5.65 -25.77 -2.02
N PHE A 87 -6.33 -25.06 -2.92
CA PHE A 87 -7.15 -25.64 -3.98
C PHE A 87 -6.39 -25.84 -5.31
N LEU A 88 -5.18 -25.28 -5.46
CA LEU A 88 -4.39 -25.41 -6.67
C LEU A 88 -3.79 -26.83 -6.81
N LYS A 89 -4.22 -27.55 -7.85
CA LYS A 89 -3.73 -28.90 -8.20
C LYS A 89 -2.61 -28.83 -9.25
N THR A 90 -1.53 -28.13 -8.93
CA THR A 90 -0.36 -28.00 -9.82
C THR A 90 0.94 -28.04 -9.02
N SER A 91 2.01 -28.54 -9.63
CA SER A 91 3.35 -28.58 -9.04
C SER A 91 3.97 -27.19 -8.83
N ASN A 92 3.52 -26.19 -9.60
CA ASN A 92 4.04 -24.81 -9.56
C ASN A 92 3.14 -23.85 -8.75
N ASN A 93 2.34 -24.38 -7.82
CA ASN A 93 1.30 -23.62 -7.10
C ASN A 93 1.84 -22.38 -6.38
N LEU A 94 2.96 -22.48 -5.64
CA LEU A 94 3.59 -21.34 -4.96
C LEU A 94 4.05 -20.25 -5.93
N LYS A 95 4.68 -20.64 -7.04
CA LYS A 95 5.15 -19.70 -8.06
C LYS A 95 3.97 -18.91 -8.64
N TYR A 96 2.85 -19.57 -8.92
CA TYR A 96 1.66 -18.89 -9.42
C TYR A 96 1.06 -17.95 -8.39
N ILE A 97 1.02 -18.32 -7.11
CA ILE A 97 0.55 -17.42 -6.05
C ILE A 97 1.45 -16.19 -5.93
N PHE A 98 2.78 -16.35 -5.90
CA PHE A 98 3.68 -15.20 -5.82
C PHE A 98 3.60 -14.30 -7.06
N ASN A 99 3.49 -14.90 -8.25
CA ASN A 99 3.27 -14.13 -9.47
C ASN A 99 1.95 -13.34 -9.41
N SER A 100 0.86 -13.96 -8.93
CA SER A 100 -0.43 -13.27 -8.76
C SER A 100 -0.35 -12.11 -7.78
N ILE A 101 0.34 -12.29 -6.65
CA ILE A 101 0.59 -11.21 -5.68
C ILE A 101 1.33 -10.06 -6.39
N VAL A 102 2.46 -10.35 -7.05
CA VAL A 102 3.26 -9.32 -7.74
C VAL A 102 2.42 -8.61 -8.81
N ILE A 103 1.72 -9.34 -9.67
CA ILE A 103 0.89 -8.77 -10.74
C ILE A 103 -0.20 -7.85 -10.16
N ASN A 104 -0.90 -8.28 -9.11
CA ASN A 104 -1.97 -7.50 -8.50
C ASN A 104 -1.46 -6.16 -7.95
N PHE A 105 -0.34 -6.17 -7.23
CA PHE A 105 0.25 -4.95 -6.68
C PHE A 105 0.92 -4.08 -7.76
N SER A 106 1.53 -4.68 -8.78
CA SER A 106 2.04 -3.95 -9.94
C SER A 106 0.90 -3.23 -10.69
N PHE A 107 -0.25 -3.88 -10.86
CA PHE A 107 -1.41 -3.26 -11.48
C PHE A 107 -1.92 -2.06 -10.67
N ALA A 108 -2.00 -2.20 -9.34
CA ALA A 108 -2.33 -1.09 -8.45
C ALA A 108 -1.34 0.07 -8.60
N LEU A 109 -0.03 -0.22 -8.60
CA LEU A 109 1.02 0.80 -8.75
C LEU A 109 0.95 1.53 -10.10
N ILE A 110 0.67 0.81 -11.19
CA ILE A 110 0.44 1.41 -12.51
C ILE A 110 -0.76 2.36 -12.46
N GLY A 111 -1.87 1.96 -11.84
CA GLY A 111 -3.03 2.83 -11.63
C GLY A 111 -2.68 4.11 -10.89
N SER A 112 -1.86 4.02 -9.85
CA SER A 112 -1.38 5.17 -9.08
C SER A 112 -0.48 6.10 -9.89
N LEU A 113 0.44 5.55 -10.69
CA LEU A 113 1.28 6.34 -11.60
C LEU A 113 0.44 7.03 -12.68
N LEU A 114 -0.54 6.35 -13.26
CA LEU A 114 -1.47 6.95 -14.22
C LEU A 114 -2.26 8.10 -13.58
N GLY A 115 -2.75 7.93 -12.34
CA GLY A 115 -3.39 8.99 -11.58
C GLY A 115 -2.47 10.20 -11.39
N TYR A 116 -1.19 9.97 -11.07
CA TYR A 116 -0.18 11.04 -10.98
C TYR A 116 0.07 11.75 -12.31
N PHE A 117 0.21 11.01 -13.41
CA PHE A 117 0.37 11.61 -14.74
C PHE A 117 -0.83 12.47 -15.14
N ILE A 118 -2.05 11.99 -14.91
CA ILE A 118 -3.28 12.76 -15.12
C ILE A 118 -3.26 14.02 -14.25
N ALA A 119 -2.86 13.90 -12.98
CA ALA A 119 -2.78 15.04 -12.08
C ALA A 119 -1.85 16.14 -12.63
N ILE A 120 -0.64 15.79 -13.08
CA ILE A 120 0.31 16.76 -13.65
C ILE A 120 -0.21 17.40 -14.94
N LEU A 121 -0.89 16.63 -15.80
CA LEU A 121 -1.32 17.12 -17.12
C LEU A 121 -2.51 18.08 -17.04
N PHE A 122 -3.41 17.86 -16.08
CA PHE A 122 -4.70 18.57 -16.03
C PHE A 122 -4.85 19.51 -14.83
N PHE A 123 -4.01 19.38 -13.80
CA PHE A 123 -4.11 20.19 -12.59
C PHE A 123 -2.80 20.90 -12.31
N ASP A 124 -2.91 22.16 -11.89
CA ASP A 124 -1.80 22.91 -11.34
C ASP A 124 -1.56 22.45 -9.90
N LEU A 125 -0.59 21.54 -9.72
CA LEU A 125 -0.29 20.91 -8.44
C LEU A 125 0.07 21.91 -7.33
N GLU A 126 0.60 23.09 -7.68
CA GLU A 126 0.88 24.15 -6.69
C GLU A 126 -0.42 24.76 -6.14
N ASN A 127 -1.51 24.68 -6.90
CA ASN A 127 -2.81 25.27 -6.57
C ASN A 127 -3.87 24.24 -6.17
N VAL A 128 -3.52 22.94 -6.08
CA VAL A 128 -4.39 21.90 -5.49
C VAL A 128 -4.38 22.07 -3.97
N SER A 129 -5.03 23.13 -3.51
CA SER A 129 -5.31 23.38 -2.10
C SER A 129 -6.51 22.55 -1.66
N PHE A 130 -6.38 21.90 -0.51
CA PHE A 130 -7.50 21.25 0.13
C PHE A 130 -8.39 22.35 0.73
N LYS A 131 -9.31 22.92 -0.06
CA LYS A 131 -10.23 24.00 0.34
C LYS A 131 -11.24 23.61 1.44
N VAL A 132 -11.07 22.45 2.06
CA VAL A 132 -11.91 21.97 3.15
C VAL A 132 -11.06 22.07 4.41
N ALA A 133 -11.41 22.98 5.33
CA ALA A 133 -11.16 22.91 6.79
C ALA A 133 -11.37 24.26 7.52
N ASN A 134 -11.61 25.38 6.84
CA ASN A 134 -11.91 26.65 7.53
C ASN A 134 -13.42 26.87 7.83
N ARG A 135 -14.21 25.80 7.94
CA ARG A 135 -15.67 25.94 8.21
C ARG A 135 -16.17 25.32 9.52
N TYR A 136 -15.33 24.60 10.27
CA TYR A 136 -15.78 23.90 11.48
C TYR A 136 -14.71 23.78 12.59
N TYR A 137 -13.88 24.80 12.77
CA TYR A 137 -13.17 25.04 14.04
C TYR A 137 -13.34 26.50 14.42
#